data_AF-A0A2H0MK73-F1
#
_entry.id   AF-A0A2H0MK73-F1
#
_cell.length_a   1.000
_cell.length_b   1.000
_cell.length_c   1.000
_cell.angle_alpha   90.00
_cell.angle_beta   90.00
_cell.angle_gamma   90.00
#
_symmetry.space_group_name_H-M   'P 1'
#
loop_
_entity.id
_entity.type
_entity.pdbx_description
1 polymer ?
#
loop_
_entity_poly.entity_id
_entity_poly.type
_entity_poly.pdbx_seq_one_letter_code
_entity_poly.pdbx_strand_id
1 'polypeptide(L)'
;MIEPDLAAYWRKFFSELFLGTFLNLFLFAFSGFVLGMACLFALNEVVLKPLDWNSWIEAGLLFLAFFWYAIFPVFHSLVSCVAYLAEKRLLQMVDGLHQLLDLLSRQAYQRFESIHKVIPKSQLEEQFDAMGSRFIRELNLKNPLIRFAAGLIFKVMMKGLKFFFVDDVIETLSQKPADQISRSDIEHAVRRVGVNMMITPISDTLLLLHILNGLLALILLGFPFIWYAFGH
;
A
#
# COMPACT_ATOMS: atom_id res chain seq x y z
N MET A 1 11.99 -24.94 5.82
CA MET A 1 12.59 -24.36 4.60
C MET A 1 11.54 -23.42 4.03
N ILE A 2 11.89 -22.21 3.61
CA ILE A 2 10.90 -21.29 3.02
C ILE A 2 10.54 -21.82 1.64
N GLU A 3 9.24 -21.87 1.34
CA GLU A 3 8.77 -22.28 0.02
C GLU A 3 9.35 -21.33 -1.06
N PRO A 4 9.97 -21.86 -2.13
CA PRO A 4 10.62 -21.05 -3.16
C PRO A 4 9.70 -19.97 -3.74
N ASP A 5 8.41 -20.29 -3.87
CA ASP A 5 7.38 -19.41 -4.40
C ASP A 5 7.11 -18.21 -3.48
N LEU A 6 7.12 -18.42 -2.15
CA LEU A 6 6.95 -17.36 -1.16
C LEU A 6 8.17 -16.42 -1.15
N ALA A 7 9.38 -16.96 -1.24
CA ALA A 7 10.59 -16.14 -1.35
C ALA A 7 10.59 -15.32 -2.66
N ALA A 8 10.16 -15.91 -3.78
CA ALA A 8 10.03 -15.21 -5.05
C ALA A 8 8.96 -14.09 -5.01
N TYR A 9 7.82 -14.37 -4.37
CA TYR A 9 6.76 -13.38 -4.12
C TYR A 9 7.30 -12.14 -3.42
N TRP A 10 7.97 -12.33 -2.27
CA TRP A 10 8.49 -11.21 -1.49
C TRP A 10 9.64 -10.46 -2.19
N ARG A 11 10.50 -11.16 -2.95
CA ARG A 11 11.52 -10.50 -3.80
C ARG A 11 10.87 -9.58 -4.83
N LYS A 12 9.84 -10.08 -5.51
CA LYS A 12 9.08 -9.31 -6.49
C LYS A 12 8.37 -8.13 -5.83
N PHE A 13 7.69 -8.35 -4.70
CA PHE A 13 7.04 -7.31 -3.92
C PHE A 13 7.99 -6.15 -3.60
N PHE A 14 9.16 -6.42 -3.01
CA PHE A 14 10.12 -5.36 -2.66
C PHE A 14 10.70 -4.68 -3.91
N SER A 15 11.04 -5.44 -4.95
CA SER A 15 11.52 -4.84 -6.20
C SER A 15 10.51 -3.87 -6.81
N GLU A 16 9.23 -4.28 -6.86
CA GLU A 16 8.17 -3.45 -7.39
C GLU A 16 7.78 -2.29 -6.46
N LEU A 17 7.92 -2.45 -5.15
CA LEU A 17 7.68 -1.40 -4.16
C LEU A 17 8.64 -0.21 -4.33
N PHE A 18 9.88 -0.45 -4.77
CA PHE A 18 10.86 0.62 -4.98
C PHE A 18 10.95 1.04 -6.45
N LEU A 19 11.35 0.12 -7.33
CA LEU A 19 11.58 0.44 -8.74
C LEU A 19 10.26 0.75 -9.46
N GLY A 20 9.23 -0.06 -9.17
CA GLY A 20 7.90 0.17 -9.72
C GLY A 20 7.31 1.50 -9.24
N THR A 21 7.47 1.84 -7.97
CA THR A 21 6.99 3.13 -7.43
C THR A 21 7.66 4.32 -8.11
N PHE A 22 8.98 4.29 -8.27
CA PHE A 22 9.70 5.36 -8.96
C PHE A 22 9.20 5.56 -10.40
N LEU A 23 9.05 4.46 -11.15
CA LEU A 23 8.55 4.52 -12.53
C LEU A 23 7.12 5.05 -12.61
N ASN A 24 6.23 4.60 -11.72
CA ASN A 24 4.85 5.07 -11.70
C ASN A 24 4.76 6.55 -11.31
N LEU A 25 5.56 7.03 -10.34
CA LEU A 25 5.59 8.46 -10.00
C LEU A 25 6.00 9.32 -11.20
N PHE A 26 7.01 8.88 -11.97
CA PHE A 26 7.40 9.56 -13.19
C PHE A 26 6.28 9.58 -14.24
N LEU A 27 5.64 8.42 -14.49
CA LEU A 27 4.56 8.32 -15.47
C LEU A 27 3.34 9.15 -15.10
N PHE A 28 2.95 9.16 -13.83
CA PHE A 28 1.85 9.99 -13.34
C PHE A 28 2.20 11.49 -13.39
N ALA A 29 3.42 11.87 -13.01
CA ALA A 29 3.86 13.26 -13.17
C ALA A 29 3.79 13.71 -14.63
N PHE A 30 4.27 12.87 -15.55
CA PHE A 30 4.24 13.15 -16.98
C PHE A 30 2.81 13.23 -17.53
N SER A 31 1.93 12.29 -17.15
CA SER A 31 0.53 12.32 -17.59
C SER A 31 -0.22 13.53 -17.03
N GLY A 32 0.03 13.90 -15.77
CA GLY A 32 -0.50 15.12 -15.16
C GLY A 32 -0.07 16.36 -15.91
N PHE A 33 1.21 16.46 -16.27
CA PHE A 33 1.72 17.57 -17.07
C PHE A 33 1.02 17.65 -18.44
N VAL A 34 0.95 16.53 -19.18
CA VAL A 34 0.30 16.47 -20.50
C VAL A 34 -1.17 16.87 -20.41
N LEU A 35 -1.89 16.37 -19.40
CA LEU A 35 -3.29 16.72 -19.17
C LEU A 35 -3.45 18.22 -18.85
N GLY A 36 -2.57 18.76 -18.02
CA GLY A 36 -2.53 20.20 -17.72
C GLY A 36 -2.33 21.04 -18.99
N MET A 37 -1.35 20.68 -19.82
CA MET A 37 -1.11 21.38 -21.09
C MET A 37 -2.30 21.29 -22.06
N ALA A 38 -3.00 20.15 -22.10
CA ALA A 38 -4.22 20.01 -22.87
C ALA A 38 -5.34 20.93 -22.34
N CYS A 39 -5.51 21.04 -21.02
CA CYS A 39 -6.46 21.96 -20.41
C CYS A 39 -6.11 23.43 -20.66
N LEU A 40 -4.83 23.80 -20.61
CA LEU A 40 -4.38 25.16 -20.95
C LEU A 40 -4.70 25.50 -22.41
N PHE A 41 -4.43 24.57 -23.33
CA PHE A 41 -4.77 24.73 -24.74
C PHE A 41 -6.28 24.93 -24.92
N ALA A 42 -7.10 24.08 -24.28
CA ALA A 42 -8.56 24.21 -24.32
C ALA A 42 -9.05 25.53 -23.71
N LEU A 43 -8.46 25.99 -22.59
CA LEU A 43 -8.81 27.28 -21.98
C LEU A 43 -8.57 28.43 -22.94
N ASN A 44 -7.43 28.42 -23.64
CA ASN A 44 -7.10 29.45 -24.61
C ASN A 44 -8.11 29.50 -25.76
N GLU A 45 -8.37 28.35 -26.40
CA GLU A 45 -9.24 28.29 -27.58
C GLU A 45 -10.72 28.50 -27.26
N VAL A 46 -11.20 28.02 -26.12
CA VAL A 46 -12.63 27.99 -25.78
C VAL A 46 -13.07 29.20 -24.96
N VAL A 47 -12.18 29.79 -24.15
CA VAL A 47 -12.54 30.87 -23.21
C VAL A 47 -11.81 32.17 -23.54
N LEU A 48 -10.48 32.17 -23.57
CA LEU A 48 -9.72 33.43 -23.65
C LEU A 48 -9.81 34.11 -25.02
N LYS A 49 -9.60 33.38 -26.12
CA LYS A 49 -9.72 33.97 -27.47
C LYS A 49 -11.12 34.50 -27.78
N PRO A 50 -12.22 33.79 -27.48
CA PRO A 50 -13.56 34.29 -27.75
C PRO A 50 -13.95 35.56 -26.96
N LEU A 51 -13.26 35.86 -25.85
CA LEU A 51 -13.50 37.07 -25.07
C LEU A 51 -12.95 38.34 -25.74
N ASP A 52 -12.08 38.21 -26.75
CA ASP A 52 -11.51 39.30 -27.56
C ASP A 52 -10.90 40.44 -26.71
N TRP A 53 -10.14 40.05 -25.68
CA TRP A 53 -9.50 40.99 -24.77
C TRP A 53 -8.27 41.66 -25.36
N ASN A 54 -7.83 42.74 -24.71
CA ASN A 54 -6.52 43.31 -25.00
C ASN A 54 -5.43 42.22 -24.86
N SER A 55 -4.57 42.12 -25.88
CA SER A 55 -3.53 41.10 -25.98
C SER A 55 -2.58 41.04 -24.78
N TRP A 56 -2.33 42.16 -24.09
CA TRP A 56 -1.52 42.18 -22.86
C TRP A 56 -2.21 41.49 -21.69
N ILE A 57 -3.53 41.65 -21.57
CA ILE A 57 -4.33 41.00 -20.53
C ILE A 57 -4.43 39.50 -20.83
N GLU A 58 -4.72 39.14 -22.08
CA GLU A 58 -4.75 37.74 -22.54
C GLU A 58 -3.42 37.03 -22.27
N ALA A 59 -2.29 37.65 -22.64
CA ALA A 59 -0.96 37.10 -22.40
C ALA A 59 -0.66 36.94 -20.90
N GLY A 60 -1.04 37.93 -20.07
CA GLY A 60 -0.90 37.85 -18.61
C GLY A 60 -1.71 36.72 -18.00
N LEU A 61 -2.96 36.52 -18.46
CA LEU A 61 -3.80 35.42 -18.02
C LEU A 61 -3.27 34.06 -18.46
N LEU A 62 -2.84 33.93 -19.72
CA LEU A 62 -2.22 32.70 -20.23
C LEU A 62 -0.96 32.34 -19.44
N PHE A 63 -0.15 33.34 -19.06
CA PHE A 63 1.02 33.13 -18.22
C PHE A 63 0.65 32.57 -16.85
N LEU A 64 -0.37 33.14 -16.18
CA LEU A 64 -0.85 32.64 -14.89
C LEU A 64 -1.46 31.24 -15.01
N ALA A 65 -2.31 31.02 -16.02
CA ALA A 65 -2.92 29.73 -16.31
C ALA A 65 -1.87 28.67 -16.63
N PHE A 66 -0.77 29.04 -17.31
CA PHE A 66 0.34 28.14 -17.58
C PHE A 66 0.94 27.59 -16.28
N PHE A 67 1.27 28.44 -15.29
CA PHE A 67 1.80 27.92 -14.02
C PHE A 67 0.78 27.04 -13.29
N TRP A 68 -0.49 27.41 -13.35
CA TRP A 68 -1.54 26.61 -12.74
C TRP A 68 -1.57 25.20 -13.34
N TYR A 69 -1.68 25.12 -14.66
CA TYR A 69 -1.79 23.85 -15.39
C TYR A 69 -0.48 23.08 -15.51
N ALA A 70 0.68 23.72 -15.38
CA ALA A 70 1.97 23.04 -15.38
C ALA A 70 2.29 22.40 -14.01
N ILE A 71 1.85 23.01 -12.90
CA ILE A 71 2.26 22.60 -11.55
C ILE A 71 1.19 21.74 -10.87
N PHE A 72 -0.05 22.21 -10.82
CA PHE A 72 -1.08 21.57 -10.00
C PHE A 72 -1.50 20.18 -10.53
N PRO A 73 -1.70 19.97 -11.84
CA PRO A 73 -2.00 18.64 -12.39
C PRO A 73 -0.87 17.63 -12.14
N VAL A 74 0.39 18.07 -12.18
CA VAL A 74 1.55 17.22 -11.84
C VAL A 74 1.49 16.81 -10.38
N PHE A 75 1.29 17.79 -9.47
CA PHE A 75 1.19 17.51 -8.04
C PHE A 75 0.03 16.58 -7.71
N HIS A 76 -1.16 16.84 -8.28
CA HIS A 76 -2.33 15.99 -8.11
C HIS A 76 -2.08 14.57 -8.63
N SER A 77 -1.44 14.43 -9.78
CA SER A 77 -1.12 13.10 -10.33
C SER A 77 -0.10 12.35 -9.47
N LEU A 78 0.86 13.05 -8.85
CA LEU A 78 1.76 12.44 -7.86
C LEU A 78 1.00 11.94 -6.63
N VAL A 79 0.08 12.74 -6.07
CA VAL A 79 -0.77 12.33 -4.94
C VAL A 79 -1.62 11.12 -5.31
N SER A 80 -2.22 11.15 -6.51
CA SER A 80 -2.99 10.04 -7.08
C SER A 80 -2.16 8.77 -7.21
N CYS A 81 -0.92 8.89 -7.68
CA CYS A 81 0.01 7.78 -7.80
C CYS A 81 0.34 7.18 -6.44
N VAL A 82 0.62 8.02 -5.43
CA VAL A 82 0.92 7.55 -4.07
C VAL A 82 -0.29 6.81 -3.50
N ALA A 83 -1.51 7.35 -3.63
CA ALA A 83 -2.73 6.69 -3.17
C ALA A 83 -2.94 5.34 -3.85
N TYR A 84 -2.86 5.29 -5.19
CA TYR A 84 -2.98 4.07 -5.98
C TYR A 84 -1.94 3.00 -5.61
N LEU A 85 -0.69 3.40 -5.47
CA LEU A 85 0.39 2.48 -5.09
C LEU A 85 0.26 2.03 -3.64
N ALA A 86 -0.10 2.93 -2.72
CA ALA A 86 -0.30 2.58 -1.31
C ALA A 86 -1.37 1.50 -1.18
N GLU A 87 -2.53 1.68 -1.81
CA GLU A 87 -3.58 0.65 -1.87
C GLU A 87 -3.04 -0.68 -2.39
N LYS A 88 -2.47 -0.66 -3.60
CA LYS A 88 -2.02 -1.88 -4.27
C LYS A 88 -0.99 -2.63 -3.44
N ARG A 89 -0.06 -1.91 -2.81
CA ARG A 89 1.01 -2.49 -1.99
C ARG A 89 0.51 -2.94 -0.63
N LEU A 90 -0.46 -2.25 -0.03
CA LEU A 90 -1.11 -2.69 1.20
C LEU A 90 -1.83 -4.02 0.98
N LEU A 91 -2.64 -4.14 -0.09
CA LEU A 91 -3.34 -5.38 -0.42
C LEU A 91 -2.36 -6.54 -0.65
N GLN A 92 -1.33 -6.33 -1.48
CA GLN A 92 -0.29 -7.34 -1.69
C GLN A 92 0.47 -7.71 -0.41
N MET A 93 0.71 -6.74 0.47
CA MET A 93 1.36 -7.00 1.75
C MET A 93 0.47 -7.85 2.65
N VAL A 94 -0.84 -7.58 2.72
CA VAL A 94 -1.82 -8.36 3.48
C VAL A 94 -1.90 -9.80 2.96
N ASP A 95 -1.95 -9.98 1.63
CA ASP A 95 -1.93 -11.31 1.01
C ASP A 95 -0.64 -12.08 1.32
N GLY A 96 0.50 -11.40 1.25
CA GLY A 96 1.79 -11.99 1.62
C GLY A 96 1.87 -12.35 3.10
N LEU A 97 1.29 -11.52 3.97
CA LEU A 97 1.19 -11.77 5.41
C LEU A 97 0.34 -13.00 5.70
N HIS A 98 -0.76 -13.21 4.97
CA HIS A 98 -1.57 -14.43 5.09
C HIS A 98 -0.74 -15.68 4.76
N GLN A 99 0.06 -15.63 3.70
CA GLN A 99 0.93 -16.75 3.34
C GLN A 99 2.03 -16.99 4.38
N LEU A 100 2.60 -15.92 4.95
CA LEU A 100 3.56 -16.03 6.05
C LEU A 100 2.92 -16.62 7.31
N LEU A 101 1.69 -16.24 7.61
CA LEU A 101 0.91 -16.78 8.73
C LEU A 101 0.58 -18.26 8.53
N ASP A 102 0.25 -18.68 7.31
CA ASP A 102 0.02 -20.09 6.98
C ASP A 102 1.33 -20.92 7.02
N LEU A 103 2.45 -20.33 6.60
CA LEU A 103 3.77 -20.93 6.79
C LEU A 103 4.11 -21.08 8.28
N LEU A 104 3.84 -20.04 9.08
CA LEU A 104 4.04 -20.04 10.52
C LEU A 104 3.21 -21.12 11.19
N SER A 105 1.92 -21.22 10.87
CA SER A 105 1.03 -22.23 11.42
C SER A 105 1.48 -23.65 11.08
N ARG A 106 1.94 -23.91 9.84
CA ARG A 106 2.48 -25.21 9.42
C ARG A 106 3.79 -25.56 10.10
N GLN A 107 4.72 -24.60 10.24
CA GLN A 107 6.01 -24.85 10.89
C GLN A 107 5.88 -25.01 12.40
N ALA A 108 5.01 -24.22 13.03
CA ALA A 108 4.52 -24.44 14.37
C ALA A 108 4.01 -25.89 14.48
N TYR A 109 3.03 -26.26 13.66
CA TYR A 109 2.36 -27.57 13.65
C TYR A 109 3.34 -28.75 13.59
N GLN A 110 4.28 -28.75 12.64
CA GLN A 110 5.25 -29.84 12.45
C GLN A 110 6.20 -30.05 13.65
N ARG A 111 6.37 -29.03 14.50
CA ARG A 111 7.20 -29.11 15.71
C ARG A 111 6.39 -29.31 16.99
N PHE A 112 5.06 -29.13 16.93
CA PHE A 112 4.16 -29.29 18.06
C PHE A 112 3.58 -30.69 18.21
N GLU A 113 3.69 -31.56 17.20
CA GLU A 113 3.35 -32.99 17.29
C GLU A 113 4.15 -33.75 18.39
N SER A 114 5.24 -33.15 18.89
CA SER A 114 6.07 -33.73 19.97
C SER A 114 5.86 -33.13 21.37
N ILE A 115 4.98 -32.14 21.59
CA ILE A 115 4.97 -31.40 22.87
C ILE A 115 3.58 -31.41 23.54
N HIS A 116 3.45 -32.28 24.54
CA HIS A 116 2.36 -32.21 25.51
C HIS A 116 2.49 -30.97 26.42
N LYS A 117 1.33 -30.34 26.67
CA LYS A 117 0.95 -29.45 27.79
C LYS A 117 1.61 -28.07 27.87
N VAL A 118 0.78 -27.05 27.60
CA VAL A 118 0.97 -25.61 27.84
C VAL A 118 2.21 -25.03 27.13
N ILE A 119 1.99 -24.51 25.93
CA ILE A 119 3.03 -23.81 25.16
C ILE A 119 3.36 -22.49 25.88
N PRO A 120 4.61 -22.30 26.36
CA PRO A 120 4.99 -21.02 26.95
C PRO A 120 5.00 -19.94 25.85
N LYS A 121 4.36 -18.79 26.13
CA LYS A 121 4.35 -17.62 25.23
C LYS A 121 5.74 -17.30 24.69
N SER A 122 6.75 -17.34 25.55
CA SER A 122 8.15 -17.07 25.21
C SER A 122 8.72 -17.99 24.13
N GLN A 123 8.36 -19.28 24.11
CA GLN A 123 8.84 -20.21 23.08
C GLN A 123 8.20 -19.94 21.72
N LEU A 124 6.91 -19.58 21.70
CA LEU A 124 6.21 -19.22 20.47
C LEU A 124 6.78 -17.91 19.89
N GLU A 125 7.06 -16.94 20.75
CA GLU A 125 7.71 -15.68 20.39
C GLU A 125 9.12 -15.88 19.81
N GLU A 126 9.95 -16.71 20.44
CA GLU A 126 11.31 -16.96 19.98
C GLU A 126 11.33 -17.67 18.61
N GLN A 127 10.42 -18.60 18.38
CA GLN A 127 10.26 -19.25 17.08
C GLN A 127 9.83 -18.27 15.99
N PHE A 128 8.91 -17.36 16.33
CA PHE A 128 8.44 -16.32 15.43
C PHE A 128 9.59 -15.39 15.02
N ASP A 129 10.38 -14.93 15.98
CA ASP A 129 11.53 -14.04 15.74
C ASP A 129 12.64 -14.74 14.94
N ALA A 130 12.89 -16.03 15.23
CA ALA A 130 13.84 -16.84 14.49
C ALA A 130 13.41 -17.09 13.03
N MET A 131 12.12 -17.31 12.80
CA MET A 131 11.58 -17.47 11.44
C MET A 131 11.71 -16.18 10.64
N GLY A 132 11.29 -15.04 11.20
CA GLY A 132 11.36 -13.76 10.50
C GLY A 132 12.80 -13.39 10.12
N SER A 133 13.74 -13.65 11.03
CA SER A 133 15.17 -13.44 10.79
C SER A 133 15.74 -14.32 9.68
N ARG A 134 15.28 -15.58 9.58
CA ARG A 134 15.65 -16.49 8.47
C ARG A 134 15.04 -16.03 7.15
N PHE A 135 13.80 -15.56 7.17
CA PHE A 135 13.08 -15.09 5.98
C PHE A 135 13.77 -13.93 5.27
N ILE A 136 14.17 -12.89 6.01
CA ILE A 136 14.94 -11.77 5.45
C ILE A 136 16.28 -12.24 4.86
N ARG A 137 16.93 -13.22 5.49
CA ARG A 137 18.22 -13.73 5.04
C ARG A 137 18.09 -14.51 3.71
N GLU A 138 17.05 -15.33 3.58
CA GLU A 138 16.78 -16.14 2.39
C GLU A 138 16.21 -15.33 1.21
N LEU A 139 15.65 -14.14 1.47
CA LEU A 139 15.19 -13.19 0.46
C LEU A 139 16.29 -12.75 -0.52
N ASN A 140 17.58 -12.82 -0.15
CA ASN A 140 18.75 -12.57 -1.01
C ASN A 140 18.58 -11.38 -2.00
N LEU A 141 18.13 -10.23 -1.49
CA LEU A 141 17.86 -9.04 -2.30
C LEU A 141 19.18 -8.46 -2.85
N LYS A 142 19.28 -8.34 -4.19
CA LYS A 142 20.51 -7.90 -4.88
C LYS A 142 20.92 -6.45 -4.54
N ASN A 143 19.96 -5.55 -4.40
CA ASN A 143 20.21 -4.13 -4.15
C ASN A 143 20.30 -3.83 -2.63
N PRO A 144 21.38 -3.18 -2.14
CA PRO A 144 21.59 -2.95 -0.70
C PRO A 144 20.58 -1.97 -0.08
N LEU A 145 20.12 -0.95 -0.81
CA LEU A 145 19.09 -0.01 -0.33
C LEU A 145 17.74 -0.70 -0.19
N ILE A 146 17.36 -1.49 -1.21
CA ILE A 146 16.15 -2.30 -1.17
C ILE A 146 16.22 -3.31 -0.02
N ARG A 147 17.39 -3.92 0.20
CA ARG A 147 17.60 -4.86 1.32
C ARG A 147 17.42 -4.19 2.68
N PHE A 148 17.98 -3.00 2.87
CA PHE A 148 17.82 -2.24 4.12
C PHE A 148 16.37 -1.87 4.37
N ALA A 149 15.70 -1.28 3.38
CA ALA A 149 14.31 -0.85 3.51
C ALA A 149 13.36 -2.04 3.67
N ALA A 150 13.59 -3.15 2.95
CA ALA A 150 12.89 -4.40 3.16
C ALA A 150 13.08 -4.93 4.58
N GLY A 151 14.29 -4.83 5.14
CA GLY A 151 14.56 -5.21 6.53
C GLY A 151 13.74 -4.40 7.54
N LEU A 152 13.63 -3.08 7.34
CA LEU A 152 12.80 -2.22 8.19
C LEU A 152 11.31 -2.56 8.09
N ILE A 153 10.78 -2.64 6.87
CA ILE A 153 9.37 -2.96 6.61
C ILE A 153 9.04 -4.33 7.20
N PHE A 154 9.86 -5.34 6.91
CA PHE A 154 9.65 -6.69 7.41
C PHE A 154 9.72 -6.76 8.94
N LYS A 155 10.61 -5.98 9.59
CA LYS A 155 10.65 -5.90 11.05
C LYS A 155 9.36 -5.35 11.64
N VAL A 156 8.79 -4.31 11.03
CA VAL A 156 7.49 -3.75 11.44
C VAL A 156 6.38 -4.77 11.21
N MET A 157 6.35 -5.41 10.04
CA MET A 157 5.38 -6.46 9.70
C MET A 157 5.43 -7.62 10.67
N MET A 158 6.62 -8.14 10.99
CA MET A 158 6.80 -9.22 11.95
C MET A 158 6.37 -8.80 13.34
N LYS A 159 6.64 -7.58 13.78
CA LYS A 159 6.15 -7.09 15.07
C LYS A 159 4.61 -7.08 15.14
N GLY A 160 3.96 -6.62 14.06
CA GLY A 160 2.50 -6.64 13.96
C GLY A 160 1.95 -8.07 13.96
N LEU A 161 2.50 -8.92 13.09
CA LEU A 161 2.09 -10.32 12.98
C LEU A 161 2.36 -11.11 14.28
N LYS A 162 3.43 -10.79 15.02
CA LYS A 162 3.71 -11.35 16.36
C LYS A 162 2.61 -10.98 17.33
N PHE A 163 2.21 -9.71 17.40
CA PHE A 163 1.11 -9.25 18.24
C PHE A 163 -0.19 -10.00 17.90
N PHE A 164 -0.62 -9.96 16.63
CA PHE A 164 -1.87 -10.62 16.22
C PHE A 164 -1.84 -12.14 16.37
N PHE A 165 -0.76 -12.82 15.96
CA PHE A 165 -0.68 -14.27 16.04
C PHE A 165 -0.49 -14.76 17.47
N VAL A 166 0.50 -14.23 18.20
CA VAL A 166 0.82 -14.70 19.54
C VAL A 166 -0.32 -14.36 20.50
N ASP A 167 -0.91 -13.16 20.42
CA ASP A 167 -1.96 -12.78 21.37
C ASP A 167 -3.30 -13.50 21.06
N ASP A 168 -3.78 -13.57 19.81
CA ASP A 168 -5.04 -14.29 19.50
C ASP A 168 -4.91 -15.81 19.65
N VAL A 169 -3.77 -16.39 19.27
CA VAL A 169 -3.56 -17.85 19.43
C VAL A 169 -3.48 -18.16 20.92
N ILE A 170 -2.74 -17.39 21.73
CA ILE A 170 -2.69 -17.63 23.17
C ILE A 170 -4.05 -17.41 23.82
N GLU A 171 -4.78 -16.35 23.46
CA GLU A 171 -6.12 -16.11 23.97
C GLU A 171 -7.04 -17.30 23.66
N THR A 172 -7.11 -17.72 22.39
CA THR A 172 -7.95 -18.84 21.95
C THR A 172 -7.57 -20.15 22.64
N LEU A 173 -6.26 -20.40 22.83
CA LEU A 173 -5.76 -21.57 23.53
C LEU A 173 -6.04 -21.51 25.05
N SER A 174 -5.99 -20.33 25.67
CA SER A 174 -6.23 -20.12 27.10
C SER A 174 -7.70 -20.27 27.52
N GLN A 175 -8.64 -20.09 26.58
CA GLN A 175 -10.07 -20.25 26.83
C GLN A 175 -10.50 -21.73 26.89
N LYS A 176 -9.64 -22.66 26.48
CA LYS A 176 -9.88 -24.10 26.57
C LYS A 176 -9.03 -24.73 27.68
N PRO A 177 -9.57 -25.73 28.42
CA PRO A 177 -8.78 -26.49 29.36
C PRO A 177 -7.64 -27.21 28.61
N ALA A 178 -6.45 -27.25 29.23
CA ALA A 178 -5.17 -27.57 28.57
C ALA A 178 -5.07 -28.99 27.95
N ASP A 179 -6.05 -29.84 28.24
CA ASP A 179 -6.26 -31.19 27.73
C ASP A 179 -7.14 -31.26 26.47
N GLN A 180 -7.78 -30.15 26.07
CA GLN A 180 -8.75 -30.09 24.95
C GLN A 180 -8.33 -29.19 23.78
N ILE A 181 -7.11 -28.66 23.82
CA ILE A 181 -6.54 -27.88 22.71
C ILE A 181 -6.31 -28.83 21.54
N SER A 182 -7.08 -28.67 20.46
CA SER A 182 -6.99 -29.51 19.27
C SER A 182 -6.37 -28.76 18.08
N ARG A 183 -5.93 -29.54 17.08
CA ARG A 183 -5.42 -29.03 15.80
C ARG A 183 -6.35 -28.01 15.15
N SER A 184 -7.66 -28.24 15.20
CA SER A 184 -8.63 -27.34 14.54
C SER A 184 -8.68 -25.98 15.22
N ASP A 185 -8.31 -25.88 16.50
CA ASP A 185 -8.40 -24.64 17.27
C ASP A 185 -7.28 -23.66 16.91
N ILE A 186 -6.07 -24.17 16.66
CA ILE A 186 -4.94 -23.36 16.17
C ILE A 186 -5.19 -22.95 14.72
N GLU A 187 -5.66 -23.87 13.86
CA GLU A 187 -6.01 -23.55 12.47
C GLU A 187 -7.16 -22.52 12.39
N HIS A 188 -8.16 -22.63 13.27
CA HIS A 188 -9.24 -21.63 13.37
C HIS A 188 -8.76 -20.29 13.90
N ALA A 189 -7.91 -20.25 14.93
CA ALA A 189 -7.34 -19.01 15.44
C ALA A 189 -6.52 -18.29 14.35
N VAL A 190 -5.70 -19.04 13.61
CA VAL A 190 -4.90 -18.52 12.50
C VAL A 190 -5.77 -18.00 11.35
N ARG A 191 -6.78 -18.76 10.92
CA ARG A 191 -7.71 -18.29 9.88
C ARG A 191 -8.49 -17.06 10.33
N ARG A 192 -8.87 -16.98 11.60
CA ARG A 192 -9.54 -15.82 12.18
C ARG A 192 -8.62 -14.60 12.19
N VAL A 193 -7.34 -14.75 12.56
CA VAL A 193 -6.33 -13.67 12.50
C VAL A 193 -6.13 -13.19 11.07
N GLY A 194 -6.05 -14.09 10.09
CA GLY A 194 -6.01 -13.74 8.67
C GLY A 194 -7.23 -12.93 8.24
N VAL A 195 -8.44 -13.44 8.47
CA VAL A 195 -9.70 -12.77 8.11
C VAL A 195 -9.87 -11.42 8.82
N ASN A 196 -9.45 -11.31 10.09
CA ASN A 196 -9.52 -10.07 10.87
C ASN A 196 -8.41 -9.07 10.50
N MET A 197 -7.34 -9.49 9.81
CA MET A 197 -6.21 -8.66 9.36
C MET A 197 -6.54 -7.73 8.17
N MET A 198 -7.73 -7.13 8.14
CA MET A 198 -7.99 -5.87 7.43
C MET A 198 -8.35 -5.90 5.93
N ILE A 199 -9.06 -6.88 5.38
CA ILE A 199 -9.53 -6.71 3.97
C ILE A 199 -10.68 -5.68 3.90
N THR A 200 -11.66 -5.76 4.80
CA THR A 200 -12.90 -4.97 4.68
C THR A 200 -12.73 -3.48 5.02
N PRO A 201 -12.12 -3.08 6.16
CA PRO A 201 -12.03 -1.65 6.52
C PRO A 201 -11.08 -0.86 5.60
N ILE A 202 -10.05 -1.53 5.07
CA ILE A 202 -9.08 -0.93 4.15
C ILE A 202 -9.74 -0.62 2.82
N SER A 203 -10.51 -1.56 2.25
CA SER A 203 -11.15 -1.38 0.95
C SER A 203 -12.12 -0.18 0.90
N ASP A 204 -12.97 -0.02 1.92
CA ASP A 204 -13.99 1.05 1.92
C ASP A 204 -13.37 2.45 2.06
N THR A 205 -12.33 2.57 2.88
CA THR A 205 -11.60 3.84 3.07
C THR A 205 -10.85 4.24 1.80
N LEU A 206 -10.31 3.25 1.07
CA LEU A 206 -9.58 3.48 -0.18
C LEU A 206 -10.51 3.92 -1.32
N LEU A 207 -11.71 3.35 -1.42
CA LEU A 207 -12.71 3.80 -2.40
C LEU A 207 -13.05 5.29 -2.21
N LEU A 208 -13.29 5.70 -0.96
CA LEU A 208 -13.60 7.10 -0.64
C LEU A 208 -12.44 8.04 -0.98
N LEU A 209 -11.20 7.59 -0.73
CA LEU A 209 -10.00 8.34 -1.09
C LEU A 209 -9.93 8.59 -2.60
N HIS A 210 -10.24 7.59 -3.44
CA HIS A 210 -10.24 7.75 -4.90
C HIS A 210 -11.35 8.67 -5.39
N ILE A 211 -12.54 8.58 -4.81
CA ILE A 211 -13.65 9.50 -5.12
C ILE A 211 -13.25 10.94 -4.80
N LEU A 212 -12.73 11.18 -3.60
CA LEU A 212 -12.28 12.51 -3.18
C LEU A 212 -11.16 13.04 -4.09
N ASN A 213 -10.22 12.16 -4.45
CA ASN A 213 -9.12 12.50 -5.33
C ASN A 213 -9.61 12.86 -6.75
N GLY A 214 -10.60 12.14 -7.28
CA GLY A 214 -11.25 12.47 -8.55
C GLY A 214 -12.01 13.80 -8.52
N LEU A 215 -12.75 14.08 -7.45
CA LEU A 215 -13.41 15.37 -7.24
C LEU A 215 -12.39 16.52 -7.19
N LEU A 216 -11.28 16.32 -6.48
CA LEU A 216 -10.21 17.30 -6.41
C LEU A 216 -9.60 17.57 -7.79
N ALA A 217 -9.40 16.55 -8.63
CA ALA A 217 -8.93 16.74 -10.01
C ALA A 217 -9.86 17.62 -10.82
N LEU A 218 -11.17 17.38 -10.76
CA LEU A 218 -12.17 18.16 -11.49
C LEU A 218 -12.16 19.63 -11.05
N ILE A 219 -12.09 19.88 -9.75
CA ILE A 219 -12.00 21.24 -9.21
C ILE A 219 -10.70 21.90 -9.67
N LEU A 220 -9.57 21.22 -9.55
CA LEU A 220 -8.25 21.75 -9.86
C LEU A 220 -8.13 22.12 -11.35
N LEU A 221 -8.61 21.25 -12.24
CA LEU A 221 -8.54 21.44 -13.69
C LEU A 221 -9.61 22.41 -14.19
N GLY A 222 -10.80 22.39 -13.59
CA GLY A 222 -11.94 23.22 -13.96
C GLY A 222 -11.88 24.64 -13.39
N PHE A 223 -11.12 24.87 -12.31
CA PHE A 223 -11.10 26.17 -11.62
C PHE A 223 -10.78 27.34 -12.55
N PRO A 224 -9.72 27.31 -13.39
CA PRO A 224 -9.46 28.42 -14.30
C PRO A 224 -10.59 28.64 -15.31
N PHE A 225 -11.21 27.59 -15.85
CA PHE A 225 -12.38 27.72 -16.74
C PHE A 225 -13.54 28.43 -16.05
N ILE A 226 -13.87 28.03 -14.82
CA ILE A 226 -14.97 28.63 -14.06
C ILE A 226 -14.65 30.08 -13.70
N TRP A 227 -13.43 30.33 -13.24
CA TRP A 227 -12.98 31.67 -12.86
C TRP A 227 -13.07 32.67 -14.02
N TYR A 228 -12.61 32.28 -15.20
CA TYR A 228 -12.64 33.16 -16.38
C TYR A 228 -14.01 33.22 -17.06
N ALA A 229 -14.84 32.18 -16.97
CA ALA A 229 -16.18 32.18 -17.55
C ALA A 229 -17.22 32.96 -16.72
N PHE A 230 -17.07 33.02 -15.39
CA PHE A 230 -18.04 33.63 -14.47
C PHE A 230 -17.50 34.86 -13.73
N GLY A 231 -16.24 35.25 -13.95
CA GLY A 231 -15.63 36.46 -13.38
C GLY A 231 -16.05 37.78 -14.06
N HIS A 232 -17.11 37.76 -14.87
CA HIS A 232 -17.67 38.89 -15.62
C HIS A 232 -19.13 39.10 -15.30
#